data_AF-A0A9W9WBQ3-F1
#
_entry.id   AF-A0A9W9WBQ3-F1
#
_cell.length_a   1.000
_cell.length_b   1.000
_cell.length_c   1.000
_cell.angle_alpha   90.00
_cell.angle_beta   90.00
_cell.angle_gamma   90.00
#
_symmetry.space_group_name_H-M   'P 1'
#
loop_
_entity.id
_entity.type
_entity.pdbx_description
1 polymer ?
#
loop_
_entity_poly.entity_id
_entity_poly.type
_entity_poly.pdbx_seq_one_letter_code
_entity_poly.pdbx_strand_id
1 'polypeptide(L)'
;MVDAAYWHPTFKQTYFFGGRRYARIKFSPATNDDMISWGPDKISERWPSLVSIGFGTVDAILPVENSPDELFVFHGSKVAQIKVVPESNNDTVVGGPWLIAEKFKALASTGYDTIDAAMPVPKKPGEAYIFRGTSYVKINVNTHKIVYGPAKISVEWPALTAAGFDSVDATLPVPQDDRGLTYFFRGDKYVKLEVIASAADIINFGPAPIQDYWKSLDWI
;
A
#
# COMPACT_ATOMS: atom_id res chain seq x y z
N MET A 1 -14.01 2.26 0.00
CA MET A 1 -12.89 1.73 0.82
C MET A 1 -11.57 2.09 0.14
N VAL A 2 -10.54 2.43 0.92
CA VAL A 2 -9.19 2.64 0.37
C VAL A 2 -8.60 1.27 0.06
N ASP A 3 -8.46 0.95 -1.23
CA ASP A 3 -7.93 -0.34 -1.68
C ASP A 3 -6.40 -0.30 -1.78
N ALA A 4 -5.82 0.85 -2.13
CA ALA A 4 -4.37 1.03 -2.07
C ALA A 4 -3.99 2.51 -1.98
N ALA A 5 -2.82 2.78 -1.42
CA ALA A 5 -2.26 4.12 -1.39
C ALA A 5 -0.73 4.07 -1.52
N TYR A 6 -0.14 5.10 -2.13
CA TYR A 6 1.30 5.31 -2.07
C TYR A 6 1.67 6.79 -2.22
N TRP A 7 2.79 7.17 -1.62
CA TRP A 7 3.39 8.49 -1.79
C TRP A 7 4.45 8.47 -2.88
N HIS A 8 4.35 9.38 -3.84
CA HIS A 8 5.39 9.57 -4.85
C HIS A 8 6.48 10.51 -4.31
N PRO A 9 7.72 10.03 -4.03
CA PRO A 9 8.73 10.81 -3.31
C PRO A 9 9.22 12.06 -4.06
N THR A 10 9.41 11.98 -5.37
CA THR A 10 9.86 13.11 -6.19
C THR A 10 8.75 14.13 -6.41
N PHE A 11 7.55 13.66 -6.78
CA PHE A 11 6.42 14.53 -7.11
C PHE A 11 5.69 15.09 -5.88
N LYS A 12 5.93 14.50 -4.72
CA LYS A 12 5.36 14.92 -3.43
C LYS A 12 3.83 14.95 -3.41
N GLN A 13 3.20 13.90 -3.96
CA GLN A 13 1.76 13.69 -3.85
C GLN A 13 1.47 12.23 -3.55
N THR A 14 0.37 11.99 -2.84
CA THR A 14 -0.14 10.64 -2.58
C THR A 14 -1.17 10.29 -3.62
N TYR A 15 -1.14 9.04 -4.07
CA TYR A 15 -2.16 8.45 -4.92
C TYR A 15 -2.99 7.51 -4.05
N PHE A 16 -4.30 7.67 -4.09
CA PHE A 16 -5.25 6.76 -3.46
C PHE A 16 -6.07 6.07 -4.54
N PHE A 17 -6.26 4.77 -4.39
CA PHE A 17 -7.07 3.93 -5.27
C PHE A 17 -8.27 3.39 -4.50
N GLY A 18 -9.43 3.39 -5.15
CA GLY A 18 -10.69 2.89 -4.62
C GLY A 18 -11.58 2.42 -5.76
N GLY A 19 -11.87 1.12 -5.77
CA GLY A 19 -12.52 0.41 -6.87
C GLY A 19 -11.82 0.67 -8.20
N ARG A 20 -12.56 1.21 -9.17
CA ARG A 20 -12.07 1.51 -10.52
C ARG A 20 -11.58 2.94 -10.70
N ARG A 21 -11.37 3.67 -9.59
CA ARG A 21 -10.98 5.08 -9.58
C ARG A 21 -9.72 5.31 -8.77
N TYR A 22 -9.09 6.44 -9.03
CA TYR A 22 -8.00 6.94 -8.21
C TYR A 22 -8.08 8.47 -8.10
N ALA A 23 -7.48 9.03 -7.04
CA ALA A 23 -7.23 10.46 -6.93
C ALA A 23 -5.79 10.72 -6.47
N ARG A 24 -5.26 11.89 -6.82
CA ARG A 24 -4.04 12.43 -6.22
C ARG A 24 -4.41 13.40 -5.12
N ILE A 25 -3.75 13.27 -3.98
CA ILE A 25 -4.04 14.03 -2.77
C ILE A 25 -2.74 14.64 -2.26
N LYS A 26 -2.82 15.93 -1.96
CA LYS A 26 -1.83 16.67 -1.19
C LYS A 26 -2.32 16.75 0.23
N PHE A 27 -1.47 16.47 1.20
CA PHE A 27 -1.77 16.66 2.61
C PHE A 27 -0.46 16.91 3.37
N SER A 28 -0.54 17.59 4.50
CA SER A 28 0.57 17.67 5.44
C SER A 28 0.35 16.64 6.57
N PRO A 29 1.37 15.86 6.96
CA PRO A 29 1.19 14.93 8.08
C PRO A 29 0.75 15.66 9.36
N ALA A 30 -0.21 15.08 10.09
CA ALA A 30 -0.78 15.60 11.34
C ALA A 30 -1.66 16.86 11.23
N THR A 31 -1.96 17.34 10.02
CA THR A 31 -3.00 18.33 9.75
C THR A 31 -4.21 17.67 9.07
N ASN A 32 -5.31 18.40 8.98
CA ASN A 32 -6.53 18.01 8.27
C ASN A 32 -6.76 18.90 7.02
N ASP A 33 -5.66 19.21 6.34
CA ASP A 33 -5.57 20.08 5.15
C ASP A 33 -5.52 19.29 3.84
N ASP A 34 -5.97 18.04 3.86
CA ASP A 34 -5.92 17.17 2.71
C ASP A 34 -6.80 17.71 1.57
N MET A 35 -6.25 17.71 0.36
CA MET A 35 -6.92 18.25 -0.82
C MET A 35 -6.62 17.40 -2.05
N ILE A 36 -7.67 17.08 -2.79
CA ILE A 36 -7.56 16.47 -4.12
C ILE A 36 -6.83 17.45 -5.05
N SER A 37 -5.68 17.05 -5.56
CA SER A 37 -4.96 17.73 -6.62
C SER A 37 -5.37 17.23 -8.02
N TRP A 38 -5.95 16.03 -8.10
CA TRP A 38 -6.44 15.45 -9.34
C TRP A 38 -7.43 14.30 -9.11
N GLY A 39 -8.39 14.15 -10.02
CA GLY A 39 -9.41 13.11 -9.94
C GLY A 39 -10.55 13.52 -9.01
N PRO A 40 -11.38 12.56 -8.55
CA PRO A 40 -11.27 11.12 -8.80
C PRO A 40 -11.55 10.75 -10.26
N ASP A 41 -10.61 10.08 -10.91
CA ASP A 41 -10.71 9.68 -12.32
C ASP A 41 -10.71 8.15 -12.45
N LYS A 42 -11.21 7.63 -13.58
CA LYS A 42 -11.18 6.20 -13.84
C LYS A 42 -9.77 5.72 -14.13
N ILE A 43 -9.40 4.58 -13.54
CA ILE A 43 -8.15 3.89 -13.83
C ILE A 43 -8.04 3.59 -15.33
N SER A 44 -9.15 3.14 -15.94
CA SER A 44 -9.23 2.80 -17.36
C SER A 44 -8.96 3.96 -18.33
N GLU A 45 -8.99 5.21 -17.87
CA GLU A 45 -8.77 6.41 -18.69
C GLU A 45 -7.41 7.07 -18.43
N ARG A 46 -6.79 6.77 -17.29
CA ARG A 46 -5.60 7.48 -16.80
C ARG A 46 -4.36 6.62 -16.59
N TRP A 47 -4.51 5.29 -16.57
CA TRP A 47 -3.42 4.35 -16.34
C TRP A 47 -3.28 3.36 -17.51
N PRO A 48 -2.80 3.79 -18.68
CA PRO A 48 -2.58 2.89 -19.82
C PRO A 48 -1.71 1.68 -19.49
N SER A 49 -0.76 1.76 -18.54
CA SER A 49 0.00 0.58 -18.13
C SER A 49 -0.92 -0.49 -17.55
N LEU A 50 -1.81 -0.11 -16.62
CA LEU A 50 -2.77 -1.01 -15.98
C LEU A 50 -3.80 -1.56 -16.99
N VAL A 51 -4.29 -0.71 -17.89
CA VAL A 51 -5.20 -1.12 -18.96
C VAL A 51 -4.55 -2.17 -19.87
N SER A 52 -3.29 -1.95 -20.27
CA SER A 52 -2.57 -2.84 -21.19
C SER A 52 -2.39 -4.27 -20.66
N ILE A 53 -2.38 -4.43 -19.33
CA ILE A 53 -2.23 -5.72 -18.64
C ILE A 53 -3.53 -6.24 -18.03
N GLY A 54 -4.65 -5.55 -18.29
CA GLY A 54 -5.98 -5.94 -17.85
C GLY A 54 -6.27 -5.72 -16.36
N PHE A 55 -5.55 -4.82 -15.69
CA PHE A 55 -5.78 -4.48 -14.29
C PHE A 55 -6.87 -3.41 -14.21
N GLY A 56 -8.07 -3.81 -13.74
CA GLY A 56 -9.21 -2.90 -13.62
C GLY A 56 -9.32 -2.18 -12.28
N THR A 57 -8.61 -2.68 -11.26
CA THR A 57 -8.52 -2.17 -9.89
C THR A 57 -7.07 -2.31 -9.42
N VAL A 58 -6.76 -1.71 -8.27
CA VAL A 58 -5.47 -1.89 -7.59
C VAL A 58 -5.75 -2.32 -6.16
N ASP A 59 -5.30 -3.53 -5.82
CA ASP A 59 -5.60 -4.15 -4.52
C ASP A 59 -4.47 -3.91 -3.51
N ALA A 60 -3.24 -3.69 -3.98
CA ALA A 60 -2.12 -3.28 -3.14
C ALA A 60 -1.03 -2.61 -3.97
N ILE A 61 -0.16 -1.84 -3.31
CA ILE A 61 1.01 -1.20 -3.90
C ILE A 61 2.23 -1.43 -3.01
N LEU A 62 3.36 -1.78 -3.61
CA LEU A 62 4.67 -1.81 -2.95
C LEU A 62 5.66 -0.97 -3.78
N PRO A 63 6.17 0.16 -3.24
CA PRO A 63 7.19 0.95 -3.92
C PRO A 63 8.46 0.15 -4.18
N VAL A 64 9.08 0.34 -5.35
CA VAL A 64 10.36 -0.28 -5.68
C VAL A 64 11.49 0.53 -5.05
N GLU A 65 12.31 -0.14 -4.26
CA GLU A 65 13.45 0.47 -3.59
C GLU A 65 14.44 1.10 -4.59
N ASN A 66 14.92 2.31 -4.29
CA ASN A 66 15.82 3.10 -5.14
C ASN A 66 15.26 3.48 -6.52
N SER A 67 13.98 3.22 -6.79
CA SER A 67 13.28 3.62 -8.01
C SER A 67 12.06 4.46 -7.65
N PRO A 68 12.21 5.80 -7.50
CA PRO A 68 11.15 6.66 -6.96
C PRO A 68 9.86 6.68 -7.77
N ASP A 69 9.94 6.28 -9.04
CA ASP A 69 8.84 6.28 -9.99
C ASP A 69 8.29 4.86 -10.23
N GLU A 70 8.87 3.82 -9.64
CA GLU A 70 8.48 2.43 -9.94
C GLU A 70 7.76 1.76 -8.77
N LEU A 71 6.73 0.99 -9.10
CA LEU A 71 5.84 0.35 -8.15
C LEU A 71 5.59 -1.10 -8.58
N PHE A 72 5.54 -2.01 -7.61
CA PHE A 72 4.76 -3.24 -7.78
C PHE A 72 3.30 -2.94 -7.48
N VAL A 73 2.44 -3.23 -8.45
CA VAL A 73 0.98 -3.08 -8.36
C VAL A 73 0.35 -4.46 -8.40
N PHE A 74 -0.56 -4.73 -7.47
CA PHE A 74 -1.22 -6.02 -7.30
C PHE A 74 -2.69 -5.93 -7.73
N HIS A 75 -3.17 -6.95 -8.45
CA HIS A 75 -4.56 -7.10 -8.89
C HIS A 75 -4.92 -8.58 -8.99
N GLY A 76 -5.85 -9.04 -8.15
CA GLY A 76 -6.17 -10.44 -7.97
C GLY A 76 -4.92 -11.26 -7.69
N SER A 77 -4.67 -12.28 -8.51
CA SER A 77 -3.49 -13.14 -8.38
C SER A 77 -2.25 -12.69 -9.13
N LYS A 78 -2.26 -11.47 -9.66
CA LYS A 78 -1.20 -10.93 -10.50
C LYS A 78 -0.51 -9.74 -9.85
N VAL A 79 0.76 -9.59 -10.21
CA VAL A 79 1.58 -8.42 -9.89
C VAL A 79 2.29 -7.94 -11.15
N ALA A 80 2.38 -6.63 -11.34
CA ALA A 80 3.20 -6.01 -12.36
C ALA A 80 4.08 -4.93 -11.76
N GLN A 81 5.27 -4.75 -12.33
CA GLN A 81 6.10 -3.59 -12.05
C GLN A 81 5.77 -2.53 -13.09
N ILE A 82 5.37 -1.35 -12.64
CA ILE A 82 5.08 -0.21 -13.50
C ILE A 82 6.00 0.94 -13.16
N LYS A 83 6.20 1.84 -14.12
CA LYS A 83 6.80 3.14 -13.92
C LYS A 83 5.72 4.20 -14.05
N VAL A 84 5.53 4.99 -13.00
CA VAL A 84 4.63 6.14 -12.95
C VAL A 84 5.32 7.35 -13.56
N VAL A 85 4.59 8.11 -14.37
CA VAL A 85 5.05 9.41 -14.87
C VAL A 85 4.08 10.47 -14.36
N PRO A 86 4.41 11.18 -13.26
CA PRO A 86 3.53 12.19 -12.68
C PRO A 86 3.05 13.21 -13.71
N GLU A 87 1.84 13.74 -13.48
CA GLU A 87 1.23 14.79 -14.32
C GLU A 87 0.98 14.39 -15.78
N SER A 88 1.06 13.10 -16.11
CA SER A 88 0.76 12.57 -17.44
C SER A 88 0.06 11.21 -17.35
N ASN A 89 -0.45 10.74 -18.48
CA ASN A 89 -0.94 9.37 -18.66
C ASN A 89 0.12 8.52 -19.39
N ASN A 90 1.41 8.72 -19.10
CA ASN A 90 2.51 8.03 -19.79
C ASN A 90 3.17 6.98 -18.90
N ASP A 91 2.46 6.47 -17.89
CA ASP A 91 2.91 5.32 -17.11
C ASP A 91 3.10 4.10 -18.02
N THR A 92 4.13 3.31 -17.71
CA THR A 92 4.52 2.15 -18.52
C THR A 92 4.66 0.90 -17.68
N VAL A 93 4.45 -0.26 -18.31
CA VAL A 93 4.79 -1.55 -17.71
C VAL A 93 6.30 -1.75 -17.84
N VAL A 94 6.97 -1.89 -16.70
CA VAL A 94 8.40 -2.25 -16.63
C VAL A 94 8.55 -3.77 -16.74
N GLY A 95 7.62 -4.52 -16.15
CA GLY A 95 7.56 -5.97 -16.31
C GLY A 95 6.30 -6.60 -15.72
N GLY A 96 6.03 -7.84 -16.14
CA GLY A 96 4.82 -8.59 -15.78
C GLY A 96 3.72 -8.46 -16.84
N PRO A 97 2.46 -8.78 -16.50
CA PRO A 97 2.02 -9.24 -15.18
C PRO A 97 2.47 -10.69 -14.94
N TRP A 98 2.99 -10.95 -13.74
CA TRP A 98 3.31 -12.30 -13.27
C TRP A 98 2.24 -12.79 -12.30
N LEU A 99 2.12 -14.10 -12.11
CA LEU A 99 1.44 -14.60 -10.92
C LEU A 99 2.27 -14.19 -9.68
N ILE A 100 1.58 -13.80 -8.60
CA ILE A 100 2.24 -13.41 -7.33
C ILE A 100 3.19 -14.52 -6.85
N ALA A 101 2.72 -15.77 -6.90
CA ALA A 101 3.50 -16.95 -6.51
C ALA A 101 4.72 -17.22 -7.40
N GLU A 102 4.72 -16.76 -8.66
CA GLU A 102 5.87 -16.93 -9.57
C GLU A 102 6.91 -15.83 -9.36
N LYS A 103 6.47 -14.58 -9.20
CA LYS A 103 7.35 -13.43 -8.94
C LYS A 103 7.99 -13.53 -7.56
N PHE A 104 7.18 -13.75 -6.54
CA PHE A 104 7.61 -13.90 -5.15
C PHE A 104 7.54 -15.37 -4.78
N LYS A 105 8.48 -16.18 -5.28
CA LYS A 105 8.48 -17.64 -5.13
C LYS A 105 8.24 -18.14 -3.71
N ALA A 106 8.74 -17.41 -2.71
CA ALA A 106 8.51 -17.79 -1.31
C ALA A 106 7.04 -17.69 -0.87
N LEU A 107 6.20 -16.90 -1.55
CA LEU A 107 4.77 -16.81 -1.27
C LEU A 107 3.96 -18.01 -1.80
N ALA A 108 4.51 -18.79 -2.74
CA ALA A 108 3.79 -19.89 -3.39
C ALA A 108 3.26 -20.95 -2.39
N SER A 109 3.98 -21.21 -1.29
CA SER A 109 3.59 -22.19 -0.27
C SER A 109 2.78 -21.60 0.89
N THR A 110 2.47 -20.31 0.86
CA THR A 110 1.83 -19.60 2.00
C THR A 110 0.34 -19.32 1.82
N GLY A 111 -0.22 -19.59 0.64
CA GLY A 111 -1.60 -19.25 0.31
C GLY A 111 -1.82 -17.76 0.00
N TYR A 112 -0.74 -17.00 -0.26
CA TYR A 112 -0.80 -15.59 -0.68
C TYR A 112 -0.95 -15.47 -2.20
N ASP A 113 -2.04 -16.02 -2.74
CA ASP A 113 -2.41 -15.91 -4.16
C ASP A 113 -3.11 -14.60 -4.55
N THR A 114 -3.23 -13.66 -3.60
CA THR A 114 -3.77 -12.29 -3.63
C THR A 114 -3.18 -11.57 -2.42
N ILE A 115 -3.12 -10.24 -2.46
CA ILE A 115 -2.54 -9.39 -1.42
C ILE A 115 -3.51 -8.27 -1.12
N ASP A 116 -3.81 -8.04 0.15
CA ASP A 116 -4.74 -7.00 0.59
C ASP A 116 -3.97 -5.69 0.84
N ALA A 117 -2.74 -5.75 1.36
CA ALA A 117 -1.90 -4.58 1.51
C ALA A 117 -0.42 -4.95 1.51
N ALA A 118 0.44 -4.00 1.14
CA ALA A 118 1.89 -4.15 1.21
C ALA A 118 2.56 -2.86 1.67
N MET A 119 3.68 -2.97 2.39
CA MET A 119 4.52 -1.82 2.74
C MET A 119 5.99 -2.22 2.87
N PRO A 120 6.93 -1.30 2.61
CA PRO A 120 8.32 -1.46 3.02
C PRO A 120 8.42 -1.60 4.54
N VAL A 121 9.37 -2.40 5.02
CA VAL A 121 9.68 -2.50 6.46
C VAL A 121 10.53 -1.30 6.86
N PRO A 122 10.12 -0.48 7.85
CA PRO A 122 10.90 0.69 8.26
C PRO A 122 12.32 0.31 8.67
N LYS A 123 13.31 1.07 8.17
CA LYS A 123 14.74 0.90 8.46
C LYS A 123 15.31 -0.48 8.08
N LYS A 124 14.62 -1.25 7.22
CA LYS A 124 15.07 -2.54 6.70
C LYS A 124 14.98 -2.53 5.16
N PRO A 125 15.96 -1.90 4.48
CA PRO A 125 15.99 -1.84 3.02
C PRO A 125 15.86 -3.23 2.39
N GLY A 126 15.07 -3.30 1.32
CA GLY A 126 14.77 -4.54 0.60
C GLY A 126 13.83 -5.52 1.31
N GLU A 127 13.29 -5.20 2.51
CA GLU A 127 12.25 -6.00 3.18
C GLU A 127 10.87 -5.34 3.05
N ALA A 128 9.83 -6.15 2.92
CA ALA A 128 8.44 -5.72 2.86
C ALA A 128 7.53 -6.58 3.73
N TYR A 129 6.53 -5.95 4.37
CA TYR A 129 5.38 -6.63 4.95
C TYR A 129 4.30 -6.78 3.88
N ILE A 130 3.77 -7.99 3.76
CA ILE A 130 2.68 -8.35 2.84
C ILE A 130 1.53 -8.90 3.69
N PHE A 131 0.38 -8.24 3.63
CA PHE A 131 -0.80 -8.57 4.42
C PHE A 131 -1.83 -9.31 3.57
N ARG A 132 -2.47 -10.31 4.18
CA ARG A 132 -3.59 -11.04 3.59
C ARG A 132 -4.48 -11.64 4.67
N GLY A 133 -5.75 -11.29 4.63
CA GLY A 133 -6.74 -11.67 5.64
C GLY A 133 -6.23 -11.29 7.02
N THR A 134 -6.21 -12.26 7.93
CA THR A 134 -5.81 -12.05 9.33
C THR A 134 -4.33 -12.33 9.62
N SER A 135 -3.51 -12.43 8.56
CA SER A 135 -2.11 -12.78 8.64
C SER A 135 -1.24 -11.87 7.78
N TYR A 136 0.06 -11.90 8.03
CA TYR A 136 1.05 -11.25 7.20
C TYR A 136 2.30 -12.12 7.07
N VAL A 137 3.12 -11.81 6.06
CA VAL A 137 4.48 -12.31 5.90
C VAL A 137 5.43 -11.13 5.74
N LYS A 138 6.67 -11.31 6.19
CA LYS A 138 7.76 -10.41 5.87
C LYS A 138 8.64 -11.09 4.84
N ILE A 139 8.88 -10.42 3.72
CA ILE A 139 9.73 -10.94 2.64
C ILE A 139 10.93 -10.04 2.40
N ASN A 140 11.99 -10.61 1.85
CA ASN A 140 13.04 -9.88 1.19
C ASN A 140 12.68 -9.79 -0.30
N VAL A 141 12.41 -8.58 -0.78
CA VAL A 141 11.93 -8.28 -2.13
C VAL A 141 13.01 -8.57 -3.18
N ASN A 142 14.29 -8.38 -2.84
CA ASN A 142 15.39 -8.58 -3.79
C ASN A 142 15.71 -10.06 -4.03
N THR A 143 15.60 -10.90 -3.00
CA THR A 143 15.88 -12.34 -3.07
C THR A 143 14.63 -13.20 -3.22
N HIS A 144 13.44 -12.58 -3.15
CA HIS A 144 12.14 -13.23 -3.17
C HIS A 144 11.98 -14.33 -2.08
N LYS A 145 12.57 -14.12 -0.90
CA LYS A 145 12.55 -15.07 0.23
C LYS A 145 11.67 -14.56 1.37
N ILE A 146 11.00 -15.48 2.07
CA ILE A 146 10.36 -15.17 3.35
C ILE A 146 11.47 -14.94 4.38
N VAL A 147 11.36 -13.82 5.10
CA VAL A 147 12.18 -13.47 6.26
C VAL A 147 11.44 -13.87 7.54
N TYR A 148 10.11 -13.71 7.58
CA TYR A 148 9.28 -14.09 8.72
C TYR A 148 7.84 -14.39 8.31
N GLY A 149 7.16 -15.25 9.08
CA GLY A 149 5.77 -15.64 8.87
C GLY A 149 5.56 -16.85 7.94
N PRO A 150 4.32 -17.18 7.57
CA PRO A 150 3.08 -16.43 7.91
C PRO A 150 2.82 -16.35 9.41
N ALA A 151 2.45 -15.16 9.88
CA ALA A 151 2.12 -14.93 11.29
C ALA A 151 0.81 -14.15 11.42
N LYS A 152 0.13 -14.31 12.55
CA LYS A 152 -1.17 -13.68 12.79
C LYS A 152 -1.00 -12.21 13.17
N ILE A 153 -1.82 -11.35 12.59
CA ILE A 153 -1.87 -9.92 12.94
C ILE A 153 -2.20 -9.73 14.42
N SER A 154 -3.16 -10.51 14.94
CA SER A 154 -3.59 -10.51 16.34
C SER A 154 -2.50 -10.83 17.38
N VAL A 155 -1.36 -11.35 16.93
CA VAL A 155 -0.22 -11.72 17.81
C VAL A 155 0.93 -10.74 17.64
N GLU A 156 1.27 -10.42 16.39
CA GLU A 156 2.50 -9.68 16.07
C GLU A 156 2.29 -8.16 15.94
N TRP A 157 1.04 -7.71 15.82
CA TRP A 157 0.67 -6.29 15.69
C TRP A 157 -0.30 -5.90 16.82
N PRO A 158 0.16 -5.87 18.08
CA PRO A 158 -0.69 -5.58 19.24
C PRO A 158 -1.37 -4.21 19.17
N ALA A 159 -0.72 -3.16 18.66
CA ALA A 159 -1.35 -1.84 18.57
C ALA A 159 -2.42 -1.78 17.47
N LEU A 160 -2.15 -2.38 16.30
CA LEU A 160 -3.14 -2.54 15.23
C LEU A 160 -4.37 -3.34 15.74
N THR A 161 -4.12 -4.42 16.48
CA THR A 161 -5.19 -5.24 17.08
C THR A 161 -5.98 -4.47 18.13
N ALA A 162 -5.30 -3.70 19.01
CA ALA A 162 -5.95 -2.85 20.00
C ALA A 162 -6.80 -1.74 19.36
N ALA A 163 -6.44 -1.28 18.16
CA ALA A 163 -7.24 -0.37 17.36
C ALA A 163 -8.48 -1.03 16.71
N GLY A 164 -8.67 -2.34 16.89
CA GLY A 164 -9.81 -3.10 16.37
C GLY A 164 -9.63 -3.64 14.95
N PHE A 165 -8.39 -3.70 14.45
CA PHE A 165 -8.09 -4.18 13.11
C PHE A 165 -7.57 -5.62 13.21
N ASP A 166 -8.27 -6.58 12.60
CA ASP A 166 -7.83 -7.98 12.44
C ASP A 166 -7.18 -8.28 11.07
N SER A 167 -7.16 -7.30 10.16
CA SER A 167 -6.79 -7.31 8.73
C SER A 167 -6.57 -5.86 8.27
N VAL A 168 -5.96 -5.67 7.10
CA VAL A 168 -5.58 -4.37 6.54
C VAL A 168 -5.97 -4.31 5.07
N ASP A 169 -6.70 -3.26 4.68
CA ASP A 169 -7.13 -3.05 3.29
C ASP A 169 -6.12 -2.20 2.52
N ALA A 170 -5.41 -1.29 3.18
CA ALA A 170 -4.32 -0.53 2.57
C ALA A 170 -3.35 -0.01 3.63
N THR A 171 -2.13 0.32 3.20
CA THR A 171 -1.17 1.05 4.02
C THR A 171 -0.63 2.27 3.27
N LEU A 172 -0.20 3.28 4.03
CA LEU A 172 0.51 4.44 3.51
C LEU A 172 1.58 4.86 4.53
N PRO A 173 2.87 4.56 4.29
CA PRO A 173 3.95 5.13 5.08
C PRO A 173 3.86 6.66 5.07
N VAL A 174 3.99 7.29 6.23
CA VAL A 174 3.95 8.75 6.35
C VAL A 174 5.12 9.33 5.56
N PRO A 175 4.87 10.23 4.59
CA PRO A 175 5.92 10.85 3.81
C PRO A 175 6.95 11.55 4.70
N GLN A 176 8.24 11.33 4.40
CA GLN A 176 9.36 12.01 5.07
C GLN A 176 9.46 11.76 6.59
N ASP A 177 8.78 10.75 7.13
CA ASP A 177 8.95 10.31 8.52
C ASP A 177 10.09 9.28 8.64
N ASP A 178 10.90 9.41 9.67
CA ASP A 178 12.05 8.56 9.97
C ASP A 178 11.79 7.56 11.12
N ARG A 179 10.62 7.63 11.74
CA ARG A 179 10.21 6.74 12.85
C ARG A 179 9.52 5.48 12.35
N GLY A 180 9.02 5.49 11.11
CA GLY A 180 8.23 4.39 10.56
C GLY A 180 6.73 4.58 10.79
N LEU A 181 6.28 5.83 10.95
CA LEU A 181 4.85 6.11 11.03
C LEU A 181 4.16 5.66 9.74
N THR A 182 3.06 4.94 9.87
CA THR A 182 2.29 4.40 8.75
C THR A 182 0.80 4.48 9.05
N TYR A 183 0.02 4.94 8.07
CA TYR A 183 -1.44 4.83 8.11
C TYR A 183 -1.84 3.42 7.66
N PHE A 184 -2.71 2.78 8.45
CA PHE A 184 -3.35 1.51 8.14
C PHE A 184 -4.85 1.77 7.96
N PHE A 185 -5.40 1.36 6.83
CA PHE A 185 -6.80 1.57 6.47
C PHE A 185 -7.56 0.25 6.57
N ARG A 186 -8.80 0.32 7.06
CA ARG A 186 -9.74 -0.80 7.05
C ARG A 186 -11.18 -0.29 7.06
N GLY A 187 -11.96 -0.71 6.07
CA GLY A 187 -13.35 -0.29 5.93
C GLY A 187 -13.47 1.23 5.83
N ASP A 188 -14.19 1.81 6.78
CA ASP A 188 -14.41 3.26 6.93
C ASP A 188 -13.46 3.92 7.93
N LYS A 189 -12.48 3.19 8.48
CA LYS A 189 -11.56 3.65 9.51
C LYS A 189 -10.11 3.58 9.09
N TYR A 190 -9.28 4.33 9.81
CA TYR A 190 -7.84 4.19 9.74
C TYR A 190 -7.22 4.34 11.13
N VAL A 191 -6.00 3.83 11.29
CA VAL A 191 -5.12 4.06 12.45
C VAL A 191 -3.74 4.44 11.94
N LYS A 192 -3.04 5.33 12.64
CA LYS A 192 -1.64 5.66 12.36
C LYS A 192 -0.78 5.04 13.46
N LEU A 193 0.15 4.20 13.06
CA LEU A 193 1.03 3.45 13.95
C LEU A 193 2.48 3.81 13.71
N GLU A 194 3.30 3.80 14.75
CA GLU A 194 4.74 3.67 14.64
C GLU A 194 5.09 2.19 14.45
N VAL A 195 5.62 1.85 13.28
CA VAL A 195 5.99 0.47 12.92
C VAL A 195 7.47 0.25 13.22
N ILE A 196 7.75 -0.65 14.16
CA ILE A 196 9.12 -0.95 14.60
C ILE A 196 9.48 -2.36 14.16
N ALA A 197 10.43 -2.50 13.23
CA ALA A 197 10.72 -3.78 12.57
C ALA A 197 11.11 -4.95 13.48
N SER A 198 11.42 -4.69 14.75
CA SER A 198 11.86 -5.70 15.73
C SER A 198 11.26 -5.49 17.12
N ALA A 199 10.12 -4.78 17.19
CA ALA A 199 9.37 -4.57 18.42
C ALA A 199 7.87 -4.44 18.10
N ALA A 200 7.06 -4.37 19.15
CA ALA A 200 5.63 -4.08 19.01
C ALA A 200 5.41 -2.71 18.34
N ASP A 201 4.39 -2.64 17.50
CA ASP A 201 3.86 -1.40 16.95
C ASP A 201 3.23 -0.53 18.06
N ILE A 202 3.18 0.79 17.84
CA ILE A 202 2.66 1.74 18.83
C ILE A 202 1.61 2.63 18.17
N ILE A 203 0.45 2.80 18.82
CA ILE A 203 -0.57 3.73 18.35
C ILE A 203 -0.04 5.17 18.43
N ASN A 204 0.05 5.84 17.28
CA ASN A 204 0.32 7.27 17.22
C ASN A 204 -0.98 8.08 17.17
N PHE A 205 -1.97 7.61 16.40
CA PHE A 205 -3.28 8.27 16.28
C PHE A 205 -4.36 7.27 15.83
N GLY A 206 -5.60 7.50 16.27
CA GLY A 206 -6.75 6.67 15.92
C GLY A 206 -6.96 5.49 16.88
N PRO A 207 -7.86 4.53 16.54
CA PRO A 207 -8.60 4.46 15.27
C PRO A 207 -9.57 5.63 15.11
N ALA A 208 -9.73 6.13 13.89
CA ALA A 208 -10.67 7.19 13.55
C ALA A 208 -11.38 6.88 12.23
N PRO A 209 -12.62 7.37 12.01
CA PRO A 209 -13.21 7.42 10.69
C PRO A 209 -12.29 8.09 9.68
N ILE A 210 -12.21 7.56 8.47
CA ILE A 210 -11.41 8.15 7.38
C ILE A 210 -11.86 9.59 7.12
N GLN A 211 -13.17 9.83 7.11
CA GLN A 211 -13.77 11.14 6.81
C GLN A 211 -13.48 12.24 7.84
N ASP A 212 -12.99 11.89 9.04
CA ASP A 212 -12.65 12.91 10.06
C ASP A 212 -11.35 13.64 9.71
N TYR A 213 -10.43 12.97 9.01
CA TYR A 213 -9.08 13.47 8.70
C TYR A 213 -8.73 13.50 7.22
N TRP A 214 -9.24 12.56 6.44
CA TRP A 214 -9.06 12.47 5.00
C TRP A 214 -10.36 12.88 4.31
N LYS A 215 -10.74 14.15 4.48
CA LYS A 215 -12.03 14.68 4.01
C LYS A 215 -12.15 14.63 2.49
N SER A 216 -11.03 14.64 1.80
CA SER A 216 -10.97 14.55 0.34
C SER A 216 -11.11 13.12 -0.19
N LEU A 217 -11.35 12.13 0.68
CA LEU A 217 -11.66 10.73 0.33
C LEU A 217 -13.17 10.41 0.39
N ASP A 218 -14.06 11.38 0.29
CA ASP A 218 -15.53 11.21 0.29
C ASP A 218 -16.08 10.41 -0.90
N TRP A 219 -15.27 10.24 -1.96
CA TRP A 219 -15.59 9.49 -3.17
C TRP A 219 -15.29 7.98 -3.10
N ILE A 220 -14.67 7.55 -2.00
CA ILE A 220 -14.21 6.18 -1.75
C ILE A 220 -15.22 5.37 -0.93
#